data_AF-A0A6C0F8M8-F1
#
_entry.id   AF-A0A6C0F8M8-F1
#
_cell.length_a   1.000
_cell.length_b   1.000
_cell.length_c   1.000
_cell.angle_alpha   90.00
_cell.angle_beta   90.00
_cell.angle_gamma   90.00
#
_symmetry.space_group_name_H-M   'P 1'
#
loop_
_entity.id
_entity.type
_entity.pdbx_description
1 polymer ?
#
loop_
_entity_poly.entity_id
_entity_poly.type
_entity_poly.pdbx_seq_one_letter_code
_entity_poly.pdbx_strand_id
1 'polypeptide(L)'
;MPYRSNVRTRNRKRARTASKRSRRSKRKTKIIDPPFSRSFSKGTLASIGCCSIDPEDGYHYQNYENISVFLKTIRENNPSMKQHIYLFPQKKEAFLEYGIQTDKLTVLEMSYEDFKKDILKGVYKHTAQFVPIILNLSLTDSENHANILVVNKKTKIIELFEPHGARTSSSELGGIQSVYKKKKRALNKFFKKILPGYTIVNVVEAVRKTAFQMTDDPRGHSGFCVTWSILYAHYRFLNPDVNLSLLIRYIHKKINAHYILRYAKYIETLVKNENQRKFDKHLKK
;
A
#
# COMPACT_ATOMS: atom_id res chain seq x y z
N MET A 1 14.67 65.90 -49.29
CA MET A 1 14.99 65.07 -48.11
C MET A 1 14.20 65.61 -46.91
N PRO A 2 13.65 64.82 -45.96
CA PRO A 2 13.57 63.37 -45.83
C PRO A 2 12.12 62.81 -45.79
N TYR A 3 12.08 61.48 -45.91
CA TYR A 3 10.99 60.51 -45.76
C TYR A 3 10.45 60.39 -44.32
N ARG A 4 9.17 59.99 -44.16
CA ARG A 4 8.62 58.99 -43.17
C ARG A 4 7.08 59.03 -43.19
N SER A 5 6.41 58.14 -43.94
CA SER A 5 6.01 56.76 -43.61
C SER A 5 4.73 56.65 -42.75
N ASN A 6 3.58 56.62 -43.45
CA ASN A 6 2.31 56.10 -42.98
C ASN A 6 2.31 54.58 -43.04
N VAL A 7 2.23 53.86 -41.91
CA VAL A 7 1.92 52.42 -41.91
C VAL A 7 0.81 52.09 -40.90
N ARG A 8 -0.40 52.14 -41.44
CA ARG A 8 -1.56 51.25 -41.27
C ARG A 8 -1.58 50.32 -40.05
N THR A 9 -2.49 50.69 -39.15
CA THR A 9 -3.42 49.81 -38.44
C THR A 9 -4.01 48.70 -39.33
N ARG A 10 -3.88 47.44 -38.91
CA ARG A 10 -4.87 46.34 -39.08
C ARG A 10 -4.21 44.99 -38.73
N ASN A 11 -4.44 44.48 -37.52
CA ASN A 11 -4.47 43.04 -37.24
C ASN A 11 -5.03 42.76 -35.83
N ARG A 12 -6.35 42.89 -35.66
CA ARG A 12 -7.08 42.48 -34.44
C ARG A 12 -8.36 41.71 -34.79
N LYS A 13 -8.30 40.74 -35.70
CA LYS A 13 -9.48 39.92 -36.07
C LYS A 13 -9.13 38.48 -36.49
N ARG A 14 -8.28 37.75 -35.75
CA ARG A 14 -8.08 36.29 -35.95
C ARG A 14 -7.77 35.50 -34.66
N ALA A 15 -8.53 35.72 -33.58
CA ALA A 15 -8.33 34.97 -32.32
C ALA A 15 -9.65 34.45 -31.69
N ARG A 16 -10.66 34.07 -32.49
CA ARG A 16 -11.95 33.61 -31.97
C ARG A 16 -12.46 32.25 -32.47
N THR A 17 -11.71 31.51 -33.28
CA THR A 17 -12.18 30.25 -33.89
C THR A 17 -11.42 28.98 -33.46
N ALA A 18 -10.53 29.03 -32.46
CA ALA A 18 -9.75 27.86 -32.02
C ALA A 18 -10.16 27.26 -30.65
N SER A 19 -11.24 27.74 -30.01
CA SER A 19 -11.59 27.33 -28.63
C SER A 19 -12.69 26.24 -28.52
N LYS A 20 -13.23 25.71 -29.62
CA LYS A 20 -14.34 24.74 -29.58
C LYS A 20 -13.95 23.27 -29.66
N ARG A 21 -12.66 22.93 -29.79
CA ARG A 21 -12.20 21.53 -29.76
C ARG A 21 -11.57 21.20 -28.42
N SER A 22 -12.05 20.11 -27.81
CA SER A 22 -11.51 19.44 -26.63
C SER A 22 -12.08 19.83 -25.25
N ARG A 23 -13.41 19.92 -25.13
CA ARG A 23 -14.08 19.45 -23.91
C ARG A 23 -14.55 18.01 -24.12
N ARG A 24 -13.64 17.12 -24.51
CA ARG A 24 -13.89 15.68 -24.38
C ARG A 24 -13.88 15.44 -22.86
N SER A 25 -15.08 15.47 -22.26
CA SER A 25 -15.31 15.18 -20.85
C SER A 25 -14.52 13.92 -20.52
N LYS A 26 -13.39 14.07 -19.82
CA LYS A 26 -12.62 12.91 -19.35
C LYS A 26 -13.58 12.17 -18.45
N ARG A 27 -14.12 11.03 -18.92
CA ARG A 27 -14.93 10.13 -18.10
C ARG A 27 -14.10 9.89 -16.84
N LYS A 28 -14.56 10.45 -15.70
CA LYS A 28 -13.86 10.30 -14.44
C LYS A 28 -13.87 8.80 -14.14
N THR A 29 -12.70 8.18 -14.13
CA THR A 29 -12.56 6.78 -13.73
C THR A 29 -13.14 6.66 -12.33
N LYS A 30 -14.22 5.87 -12.18
CA LYS A 30 -14.88 5.67 -10.89
C LYS A 30 -13.96 4.80 -10.05
N ILE A 31 -13.44 5.35 -8.95
CA ILE A 31 -12.65 4.59 -7.97
C ILE A 31 -13.62 3.70 -7.19
N ILE A 32 -13.29 2.42 -7.08
CA ILE A 32 -14.05 1.41 -6.33
C ILE A 32 -13.48 1.36 -4.92
N ASP A 33 -14.36 1.53 -3.94
CA ASP A 33 -14.02 1.38 -2.53
C ASP A 33 -13.98 -0.08 -2.11
N PRO A 34 -13.09 -0.46 -1.17
CA PRO A 34 -13.23 -1.72 -0.49
C PRO A 34 -14.49 -1.72 0.40
N PRO A 35 -15.00 -2.90 0.76
CA PRO A 35 -16.07 -3.01 1.75
C PRO A 35 -15.60 -2.51 3.13
N PHE A 36 -16.53 -1.93 3.87
CA PHE A 36 -16.36 -1.51 5.27
C PHE A 36 -17.42 -2.20 6.13
N SER A 37 -17.04 -2.67 7.32
CA SER A 37 -18.02 -3.24 8.27
C SER A 37 -19.08 -2.19 8.65
N ARG A 38 -20.25 -2.61 9.11
CA ARG A 38 -21.23 -1.70 9.73
C ARG A 38 -20.81 -1.28 11.15
N SER A 39 -20.03 -2.11 11.82
CA SER A 39 -19.52 -1.89 13.17
C SER A 39 -18.05 -1.45 13.19
N PHE A 40 -17.60 -0.93 14.33
CA PHE A 40 -16.22 -0.51 14.55
C PHE A 40 -15.37 -1.62 15.14
N SER A 41 -14.08 -1.60 14.81
CA SER A 41 -13.10 -2.36 15.57
C SER A 41 -12.88 -1.67 16.91
N LYS A 42 -12.57 -2.45 17.94
CA LYS A 42 -12.08 -1.92 19.21
C LYS A 42 -10.60 -1.47 19.12
N GLY A 43 -9.96 -1.59 17.95
CA GLY A 43 -8.58 -1.18 17.71
C GLY A 43 -7.60 -2.00 18.55
N THR A 44 -6.68 -1.34 19.24
CA THR A 44 -5.82 -1.94 20.28
C THR A 44 -6.58 -2.83 21.27
N LEU A 45 -7.78 -2.40 21.68
CA LEU A 45 -8.63 -3.13 22.62
C LEU A 45 -9.30 -4.37 21.99
N ALA A 46 -9.19 -4.57 20.68
CA ALA A 46 -9.65 -5.81 20.03
C ALA A 46 -8.66 -6.97 20.25
N SER A 47 -7.44 -6.69 20.70
CA SER A 47 -6.40 -7.70 20.92
C SER A 47 -5.98 -7.87 22.37
N ILE A 48 -6.50 -7.03 23.28
CA ILE A 48 -6.28 -7.16 24.71
C ILE A 48 -7.52 -7.82 25.32
N GLY A 49 -7.33 -9.01 25.91
CA GLY A 49 -8.29 -9.64 26.82
C GLY A 49 -8.50 -8.80 28.08
N CYS A 50 -9.23 -7.69 27.98
CA CYS A 50 -9.69 -6.93 29.15
C CYS A 50 -10.73 -7.72 29.97
N CYS A 51 -11.20 -8.86 29.48
CA CYS A 51 -11.82 -9.90 30.28
C CYS A 51 -11.37 -11.25 29.73
N SER A 52 -11.01 -12.15 30.62
CA SER A 52 -10.33 -13.44 30.44
C SER A 52 -11.15 -14.50 29.68
N ILE A 53 -11.61 -14.19 28.47
CA ILE A 53 -12.40 -15.08 27.58
C ILE A 53 -12.07 -14.63 26.14
N ASP A 54 -11.24 -15.23 25.30
CA ASP A 54 -10.49 -16.48 25.28
C ASP A 54 -9.23 -16.22 24.42
N PRO A 55 -8.08 -16.86 24.69
CA PRO A 55 -6.96 -16.97 23.75
C PRO A 55 -7.30 -17.70 22.43
N GLU A 56 -8.53 -18.23 22.29
CA GLU A 56 -8.89 -19.22 21.27
C GLU A 56 -9.00 -18.66 19.84
N ASP A 57 -9.28 -17.37 19.63
CA ASP A 57 -9.48 -16.85 18.26
C ASP A 57 -8.20 -16.36 17.54
N GLY A 58 -7.08 -16.26 18.28
CA GLY A 58 -5.74 -16.02 17.75
C GLY A 58 -5.53 -14.70 17.00
N TYR A 59 -6.45 -13.74 17.08
CA TYR A 59 -6.37 -12.50 16.30
C TYR A 59 -5.66 -11.36 17.05
N HIS A 60 -4.51 -10.95 16.55
CA HIS A 60 -3.83 -9.73 16.99
C HIS A 60 -3.76 -8.72 15.83
N TYR A 61 -4.35 -7.53 15.96
CA TYR A 61 -4.51 -6.60 14.83
C TYR A 61 -3.17 -6.10 14.24
N GLN A 62 -2.09 -6.08 15.02
CA GLN A 62 -0.75 -5.73 14.55
C GLN A 62 0.02 -6.91 13.93
N ASN A 63 -0.54 -8.13 13.93
CA ASN A 63 0.14 -9.29 13.38
C ASN A 63 0.25 -9.18 11.85
N TYR A 64 1.47 -9.36 11.33
CA TYR A 64 1.76 -9.37 9.90
C TYR A 64 1.07 -10.49 9.15
N GLU A 65 0.81 -11.63 9.80
CA GLU A 65 0.06 -12.75 9.20
C GLU A 65 -1.34 -12.29 8.75
N ASN A 66 -1.94 -11.28 9.40
CA ASN A 66 -3.21 -10.70 8.96
C ASN A 66 -3.13 -10.17 7.53
N ILE A 67 -1.99 -9.62 7.10
CA ILE A 67 -1.82 -9.14 5.73
C ILE A 67 -1.95 -10.31 4.76
N SER A 68 -1.23 -11.39 5.00
CA SER A 68 -1.21 -12.55 4.11
C SER A 68 -2.51 -13.33 4.11
N VAL A 69 -3.10 -13.58 5.29
CA VAL A 69 -4.42 -14.19 5.41
C VAL A 69 -5.46 -13.35 4.68
N PHE A 70 -5.43 -12.02 4.85
CA PHE A 70 -6.33 -11.12 4.15
C PHE A 70 -6.14 -11.20 2.64
N LEU A 71 -4.91 -11.04 2.15
CA LEU A 71 -4.58 -11.04 0.71
C LEU A 71 -5.02 -12.35 0.03
N LYS A 72 -4.79 -13.48 0.69
CA LYS A 72 -5.26 -14.79 0.23
C LYS A 72 -6.79 -14.82 0.17
N THR A 73 -7.45 -14.42 1.25
CA THR A 73 -8.91 -14.42 1.38
C THR A 73 -9.59 -13.56 0.30
N ILE A 74 -9.13 -12.33 0.08
CA ILE A 74 -9.72 -11.45 -0.95
C ILE A 74 -9.46 -11.95 -2.36
N ARG A 75 -8.30 -12.59 -2.61
CA ARG A 75 -7.96 -13.16 -3.92
C ARG A 75 -8.83 -14.38 -4.22
N GLU A 76 -9.13 -15.21 -3.22
CA GLU A 76 -9.94 -16.41 -3.38
C GLU A 76 -11.44 -16.07 -3.51
N ASN A 77 -11.93 -15.10 -2.74
CA ASN A 77 -13.33 -14.72 -2.71
C ASN A 77 -13.74 -13.72 -3.80
N ASN A 78 -12.78 -13.10 -4.50
CA ASN A 78 -13.07 -12.13 -5.55
C ASN A 78 -12.39 -12.50 -6.88
N PRO A 79 -13.15 -13.07 -7.85
CA PRO A 79 -12.62 -13.46 -9.15
C PRO A 79 -11.93 -12.32 -9.91
N SER A 80 -12.43 -11.09 -9.80
CA SER A 80 -11.82 -9.94 -10.49
C SER A 80 -10.47 -9.57 -9.88
N MET A 81 -10.23 -9.79 -8.59
CA MET A 81 -8.92 -9.58 -7.97
C MET A 81 -7.98 -10.76 -8.19
N LYS A 82 -8.51 -11.98 -8.31
CA LYS A 82 -7.72 -13.21 -8.54
C LYS A 82 -6.77 -13.10 -9.73
N GLN A 83 -7.24 -12.48 -10.82
CA GLN A 83 -6.44 -12.26 -12.03
C GLN A 83 -5.42 -11.14 -11.88
N HIS A 84 -5.51 -10.27 -10.86
CA HIS A 84 -4.62 -9.13 -10.68
C HIS A 84 -3.53 -9.38 -9.65
N ILE A 85 -3.68 -10.35 -8.75
CA ILE A 85 -2.75 -10.58 -7.64
C ILE A 85 -2.02 -11.92 -7.80
N TYR A 86 -0.70 -11.87 -7.86
CA TYR A 86 0.17 -13.04 -7.70
C TYR A 86 0.67 -13.11 -6.26
N LEU A 87 0.30 -14.17 -5.54
CA LEU A 87 0.89 -14.53 -4.26
C LEU A 87 1.94 -15.61 -4.50
N PHE A 88 3.02 -15.59 -3.71
CA PHE A 88 4.09 -16.57 -3.85
C PHE A 88 3.54 -17.99 -3.65
N PRO A 89 4.03 -18.97 -4.42
CA PRO A 89 3.66 -20.37 -4.23
C PRO A 89 4.28 -20.86 -2.91
N GLN A 90 3.66 -21.87 -2.30
CA GLN A 90 4.04 -22.44 -0.99
C GLN A 90 3.56 -21.61 0.21
N LYS A 91 3.46 -22.21 1.40
CA LYS A 91 2.98 -21.56 2.64
C LYS A 91 3.90 -20.42 3.16
N LYS A 92 4.77 -19.88 2.30
CA LYS A 92 5.79 -18.90 2.65
C LYS A 92 5.44 -17.58 2.00
N GLU A 93 5.45 -16.55 2.82
CA GLU A 93 4.99 -15.21 2.44
C GLU A 93 6.15 -14.43 1.83
N ALA A 94 5.84 -13.52 0.90
CA ALA A 94 6.85 -12.60 0.39
C ALA A 94 7.13 -11.54 1.47
N PHE A 95 8.06 -11.83 2.38
CA PHE A 95 8.31 -11.02 3.56
C PHE A 95 9.77 -10.55 3.59
N LEU A 96 9.95 -9.23 3.61
CA LEU A 96 11.23 -8.57 3.79
C LEU A 96 11.30 -7.88 5.15
N GLU A 97 12.48 -7.84 5.73
CA GLU A 97 12.79 -7.01 6.89
C GLU A 97 13.92 -6.03 6.56
N TYR A 98 13.74 -4.78 6.99
CA TYR A 98 14.78 -3.77 6.96
C TYR A 98 15.17 -3.38 8.38
N GLY A 99 16.37 -3.78 8.81
CA GLY A 99 16.94 -3.33 10.07
C GLY A 99 17.55 -1.93 9.92
N ILE A 100 16.96 -0.92 10.56
CA ILE A 100 17.40 0.47 10.43
C ILE A 100 18.80 0.66 11.02
N GLN A 101 19.11 -0.01 12.13
CA GLN A 101 20.41 0.06 12.79
C GLN A 101 21.51 -0.63 11.97
N THR A 102 21.18 -1.77 11.36
CA THR A 102 22.13 -2.57 10.59
C THR A 102 22.27 -2.11 9.13
N ASP A 103 21.32 -1.29 8.65
CA ASP A 103 21.16 -0.91 7.23
C ASP A 103 21.12 -2.14 6.30
N LYS A 104 20.53 -3.24 6.78
CA LYS A 104 20.42 -4.51 6.04
C LYS A 104 18.98 -4.81 5.70
N LEU A 105 18.77 -5.28 4.47
CA LEU A 105 17.50 -5.84 4.02
C LEU A 105 17.65 -7.37 3.94
N THR A 106 16.79 -8.09 4.65
CA THR A 106 16.76 -9.54 4.75
C THR A 106 15.43 -10.09 4.21
N VAL A 107 15.48 -11.31 3.70
CA VAL A 107 14.28 -12.07 3.33
C VAL A 107 13.91 -12.91 4.54
N LEU A 108 12.65 -12.87 4.95
CA LEU A 108 12.08 -13.70 5.99
C LEU A 108 11.29 -14.87 5.37
N GLU A 109 11.02 -15.92 6.16
CA GLU A 109 10.24 -17.12 5.79
C GLU A 109 10.85 -18.04 4.70
N MET A 110 11.81 -17.56 3.90
CA MET A 110 12.44 -18.30 2.81
C MET A 110 13.89 -17.89 2.54
N SER A 111 14.60 -18.70 1.75
CA SER A 111 15.93 -18.34 1.27
C SER A 111 15.86 -17.18 0.27
N TYR A 112 16.95 -16.43 0.14
CA TYR A 112 17.05 -15.35 -0.85
C TYR A 112 16.85 -15.85 -2.29
N GLU A 113 17.37 -17.05 -2.62
CA GLU A 113 17.24 -17.61 -3.96
C GLU A 113 15.81 -18.07 -4.26
N ASP A 114 15.09 -18.62 -3.27
CA ASP A 114 13.66 -18.95 -3.42
C ASP A 114 12.83 -17.68 -3.61
N PHE A 115 13.08 -16.66 -2.80
CA PHE A 115 12.43 -15.35 -2.95
C PHE A 115 12.65 -14.77 -4.34
N LYS A 116 13.91 -14.76 -4.79
CA LYS A 116 14.30 -14.28 -6.12
C LYS A 116 13.63 -15.10 -7.23
N LYS A 117 13.56 -16.42 -7.11
CA LYS A 117 12.89 -17.29 -8.07
C LYS A 117 11.39 -16.98 -8.15
N ASP A 118 10.71 -16.83 -7.01
CA ASP A 118 9.27 -16.65 -6.97
C ASP A 118 8.82 -15.24 -7.36
N ILE A 119 9.59 -14.21 -7.01
CA ILE A 119 9.33 -12.85 -7.50
C ILE A 119 9.53 -12.77 -9.02
N LEU A 120 10.59 -13.39 -9.57
CA LEU A 120 10.82 -13.44 -11.01
C LEU A 120 9.69 -14.20 -11.72
N LYS A 121 9.18 -15.28 -11.12
CA LYS A 121 8.02 -16.01 -11.63
C LYS A 121 6.77 -15.13 -11.65
N GLY A 122 6.45 -14.44 -10.55
CA GLY A 122 5.31 -13.52 -10.48
C GLY A 122 5.40 -12.38 -11.48
N VAL A 123 6.58 -11.79 -11.60
CA VAL A 123 6.84 -10.62 -12.44
C VAL A 123 6.89 -10.98 -13.92
N TYR A 124 7.61 -12.03 -14.32
CA TYR A 124 7.89 -12.29 -15.74
C TYR A 124 7.11 -13.47 -16.34
N LYS A 125 6.62 -14.41 -15.52
CA LYS A 125 5.98 -15.64 -16.02
C LYS A 125 4.48 -15.72 -15.74
N HIS A 126 3.99 -15.05 -14.70
CA HIS A 126 2.57 -15.05 -14.35
C HIS A 126 1.80 -13.95 -15.10
N THR A 127 0.47 -14.05 -15.21
CA THR A 127 -0.37 -13.04 -15.88
C THR A 127 -0.79 -11.89 -14.97
N ALA A 128 -0.93 -12.15 -13.68
CA ALA A 128 -1.33 -11.15 -12.69
C ALA A 128 -0.48 -9.88 -12.72
N GLN A 129 -1.10 -8.73 -12.48
CA GLN A 129 -0.46 -7.42 -12.60
C GLN A 129 0.40 -7.04 -11.39
N PHE A 130 -0.01 -7.49 -10.19
CA PHE A 130 0.58 -7.09 -8.93
C PHE A 130 1.23 -8.27 -8.21
N VAL A 131 2.34 -7.98 -7.55
CA VAL A 131 3.00 -8.88 -6.60
C VAL A 131 3.17 -8.11 -5.27
N PRO A 132 2.32 -8.37 -4.26
CA PRO A 132 2.49 -7.77 -2.94
C PRO A 132 3.65 -8.42 -2.18
N ILE A 133 4.38 -7.61 -1.41
CA ILE A 133 5.49 -8.04 -0.56
C ILE A 133 5.35 -7.29 0.77
N ILE A 134 5.29 -8.01 1.87
CA ILE A 134 5.27 -7.44 3.22
C ILE A 134 6.66 -6.90 3.53
N LEU A 135 6.73 -5.72 4.14
CA LEU A 135 7.97 -5.11 4.58
C LEU A 135 7.87 -4.73 6.06
N ASN A 136 8.65 -5.38 6.92
CA ASN A 136 8.88 -4.96 8.29
C ASN A 136 10.03 -3.94 8.33
N LEU A 137 9.87 -2.86 9.10
CA LEU A 137 10.98 -2.02 9.52
C LEU A 137 11.25 -2.28 10.99
N SER A 138 12.43 -2.80 11.29
CA SER A 138 12.91 -2.95 12.67
C SER A 138 13.70 -1.68 13.03
N LEU A 139 13.15 -0.90 13.98
CA LEU A 139 13.76 0.31 14.54
C LEU A 139 14.68 -0.06 15.70
N THR A 140 14.19 -0.94 16.56
CA THR A 140 14.86 -1.58 17.70
C THR A 140 14.40 -3.03 17.76
N ASP A 141 14.91 -3.80 18.73
CA ASP A 141 14.50 -5.20 18.93
C ASP A 141 13.01 -5.36 19.28
N SER A 142 12.35 -4.29 19.73
CA SER A 142 10.94 -4.31 20.15
C SER A 142 10.01 -3.44 19.29
N GLU A 143 10.57 -2.52 18.48
CA GLU A 143 9.78 -1.62 17.64
C GLU A 143 9.79 -2.06 16.17
N ASN A 144 8.64 -2.59 15.75
CA ASN A 144 8.38 -3.01 14.38
C ASN A 144 7.35 -2.09 13.71
N HIS A 145 7.54 -1.83 12.42
CA HIS A 145 6.62 -0.98 11.67
C HIS A 145 6.24 -1.55 10.30
N ALA A 146 4.94 -1.80 10.12
CA ALA A 146 4.42 -2.48 8.96
C ALA A 146 4.31 -1.57 7.74
N ASN A 147 4.92 -2.02 6.66
CA ASN A 147 4.83 -1.44 5.33
C ASN A 147 4.37 -2.52 4.34
N ILE A 148 3.95 -2.09 3.16
CA ILE A 148 3.75 -3.00 2.04
C ILE A 148 4.39 -2.45 0.77
N LEU A 149 5.04 -3.33 0.02
CA LEU A 149 5.47 -3.08 -1.34
C LEU A 149 4.47 -3.74 -2.29
N VAL A 150 4.10 -3.04 -3.36
CA VAL A 150 3.33 -3.62 -4.46
C VAL A 150 4.12 -3.47 -5.74
N VAL A 151 4.63 -4.59 -6.27
CA VAL A 151 5.31 -4.59 -7.58
C VAL A 151 4.25 -4.54 -8.66
N ASN A 152 4.22 -3.44 -9.41
CA ASN A 152 3.28 -3.23 -10.50
C ASN A 152 3.99 -3.48 -11.84
N LYS A 153 3.65 -4.59 -12.48
CA LYS A 153 4.30 -5.04 -13.73
C LYS A 153 4.02 -4.12 -14.91
N LYS A 154 2.81 -3.55 -14.97
CA LYS A 154 2.39 -2.70 -16.08
C LYS A 154 3.22 -1.42 -16.15
N THR A 155 3.52 -0.82 -15.00
CA THR A 155 4.28 0.44 -14.93
C THR A 155 5.75 0.26 -14.60
N LYS A 156 6.21 -0.96 -14.28
CA LYS A 156 7.55 -1.26 -13.76
C LYS A 156 7.93 -0.40 -12.54
N ILE A 157 6.95 -0.22 -11.64
CA ILE A 157 7.13 0.52 -10.38
C ILE A 157 6.94 -0.46 -9.23
N ILE A 158 7.80 -0.34 -8.22
CA ILE A 158 7.62 -0.95 -6.90
C ILE A 158 7.06 0.16 -6.01
N GLU A 159 5.78 0.03 -5.70
CA GLU A 159 4.99 0.97 -4.92
C GLU A 159 5.24 0.70 -3.44
N LEU A 160 6.02 1.56 -2.78
CA LEU A 160 6.23 1.51 -1.32
C LEU A 160 5.13 2.31 -0.65
N PHE A 161 4.27 1.65 0.13
CA PHE A 161 3.32 2.30 1.00
C PHE A 161 3.84 2.29 2.45
N GLU A 162 4.11 3.50 2.94
CA GLU A 162 4.57 3.79 4.29
C GLU A 162 3.47 4.59 5.01
N PRO A 163 2.66 3.96 5.88
CA PRO A 163 1.51 4.63 6.50
C PRO A 163 1.90 5.82 7.39
N HIS A 164 3.13 5.85 7.91
CA HIS A 164 3.70 7.00 8.64
C HIS A 164 4.29 8.09 7.74
N GLY A 165 4.08 8.00 6.42
CA GLY A 165 4.34 9.07 5.47
C GLY A 165 5.83 9.35 5.24
N ALA A 166 6.10 10.37 4.42
CA ALA A 166 7.43 10.96 4.31
C ALA A 166 7.55 12.05 5.38
N ARG A 167 8.12 11.70 6.54
CA ARG A 167 8.51 12.68 7.55
C ARG A 167 9.43 13.73 6.90
N THR A 168 9.09 15.01 7.05
CA THR A 168 9.98 16.12 6.63
C THR A 168 11.32 15.97 7.33
N SER A 169 12.40 16.54 6.78
CA SER A 169 13.80 16.37 7.22
C SER A 169 14.08 16.59 8.72
N SER A 170 13.14 17.15 9.48
CA SER A 170 13.18 17.35 10.92
C SER A 170 12.47 16.29 11.76
N SER A 171 11.76 15.33 11.17
CA SER A 171 10.94 14.38 11.93
C SER A 171 11.61 13.01 11.98
N GLU A 172 12.14 12.71 13.15
CA GLU A 172 12.87 11.51 13.50
C GLU A 172 11.92 10.33 13.70
N LEU A 173 12.07 9.22 12.96
CA LEU A 173 11.49 7.93 13.37
C LEU A 173 12.46 7.34 14.40
N GLY A 174 12.07 7.34 15.67
CA GLY A 174 12.94 6.92 16.78
C GLY A 174 14.24 7.71 16.91
N GLY A 175 14.24 9.03 16.73
CA GLY A 175 15.46 9.86 16.84
C GLY A 175 16.30 9.97 15.55
N ILE A 176 16.04 9.17 14.52
CA ILE A 176 16.97 9.03 13.40
C ILE A 176 16.52 9.85 12.18
N GLN A 177 17.17 11.00 11.95
CA GLN A 177 17.08 11.70 10.66
C GLN A 177 17.57 10.79 9.54
N SER A 178 16.97 10.88 8.34
CA SER A 178 17.33 10.14 7.11
C SER A 178 16.91 8.67 6.98
N VAL A 179 16.20 8.07 7.95
CA VAL A 179 15.70 6.67 7.86
C VAL A 179 15.02 6.37 6.52
N TYR A 180 14.16 7.29 6.08
CA TYR A 180 13.45 7.14 4.81
C TYR A 180 14.39 7.06 3.60
N LYS A 181 15.44 7.90 3.57
CA LYS A 181 16.46 7.87 2.50
C LYS A 181 17.26 6.57 2.54
N LYS A 182 17.66 6.11 3.74
CA LYS A 182 18.38 4.84 3.93
C LYS A 182 17.54 3.65 3.47
N LYS A 183 16.29 3.55 3.94
CA LYS A 183 15.30 2.54 3.51
C LYS A 183 15.15 2.51 1.99
N LYS A 184 14.88 3.66 1.36
CA LYS A 184 14.72 3.74 -0.10
C LYS A 184 16.00 3.32 -0.83
N ARG A 185 17.18 3.69 -0.34
CA ARG A 185 18.48 3.27 -0.90
C ARG A 185 18.68 1.76 -0.78
N ALA A 186 18.43 1.18 0.38
CA ALA A 186 18.55 -0.26 0.62
C ALA A 186 17.62 -1.06 -0.28
N LEU A 187 16.34 -0.67 -0.37
CA LEU A 187 15.36 -1.27 -1.27
C LEU A 187 15.80 -1.15 -2.74
N ASN A 188 16.28 0.02 -3.18
CA ASN A 188 16.77 0.19 -4.55
C ASN A 188 17.97 -0.73 -4.85
N LYS A 189 18.93 -0.84 -3.91
CA LYS A 189 20.09 -1.73 -4.05
C LYS A 189 19.66 -3.20 -4.13
N PHE A 190 18.71 -3.61 -3.31
CA PHE A 190 18.18 -4.97 -3.29
C PHE A 190 17.45 -5.31 -4.60
N PHE A 191 16.44 -4.52 -4.97
CA PHE A 191 15.63 -4.80 -6.14
C PHE A 191 16.36 -4.56 -7.46
N LYS A 192 17.39 -3.70 -7.53
CA LYS A 192 18.22 -3.56 -8.74
C LYS A 192 18.87 -4.89 -9.16
N LYS A 193 19.17 -5.77 -8.21
CA LYS A 193 19.75 -7.10 -8.48
C LYS A 193 18.72 -8.12 -8.98
N ILE A 194 17.45 -7.95 -8.62
CA ILE A 194 16.38 -8.93 -8.88
C ILE A 194 15.52 -8.49 -10.07
N LEU A 195 15.12 -7.22 -10.08
CA LEU A 195 14.23 -6.61 -11.06
C LEU A 195 14.92 -5.40 -11.72
N PRO A 196 15.98 -5.61 -12.52
CA PRO A 196 16.62 -4.51 -13.23
C PRO A 196 15.60 -3.80 -14.13
N GLY A 197 15.52 -2.47 -14.02
CA GLY A 197 14.56 -1.64 -14.75
C GLY A 197 13.26 -1.32 -13.99
N TYR A 198 13.09 -1.82 -12.77
CA TYR A 198 12.04 -1.34 -11.87
C TYR A 198 12.50 -0.14 -11.05
N THR A 199 11.58 0.78 -10.77
CA THR A 199 11.83 1.96 -9.94
C THR A 199 10.99 1.92 -8.68
N ILE A 200 11.55 2.38 -7.55
CA ILE A 200 10.84 2.41 -6.27
C ILE A 200 10.28 3.81 -6.02
N VAL A 201 8.97 3.88 -5.82
CA VAL A 201 8.24 5.11 -5.53
C VAL A 201 7.53 4.96 -4.20
N ASN A 202 7.70 5.94 -3.30
CA ASN A 202 6.86 6.01 -2.13
C ASN A 202 5.56 6.71 -2.49
N VAL A 203 4.47 5.96 -2.38
CA VAL A 203 3.19 6.40 -2.92
C VAL A 203 2.58 7.54 -2.13
N VAL A 204 2.94 7.67 -0.84
CA VAL A 204 2.42 8.73 0.03
C VAL A 204 3.01 10.11 -0.31
N GLU A 205 4.11 10.18 -1.08
CA GLU A 205 4.66 11.47 -1.56
C GLU A 205 3.65 12.22 -2.46
N ALA A 206 2.67 11.51 -3.04
CA ALA A 206 1.63 12.11 -3.90
C ALA A 206 0.69 13.09 -3.17
N VAL A 207 0.58 13.02 -1.85
CA VAL A 207 -0.29 13.91 -1.05
C VAL A 207 0.44 15.10 -0.43
N ARG A 208 1.79 15.17 -0.52
CA ARG A 208 2.64 16.28 -0.04
C ARG A 208 2.32 16.79 1.39
N LYS A 209 1.63 15.98 2.20
CA LYS A 209 1.10 16.32 3.52
C LYS A 209 1.58 15.30 4.57
N THR A 210 1.26 15.59 5.83
CA THR A 210 1.38 14.67 6.96
C THR A 210 0.82 13.29 6.63
N ALA A 211 1.42 12.27 7.26
CA ALA A 211 1.08 10.89 7.04
C ALA A 211 -0.37 10.53 7.34
N PHE A 212 -0.92 9.57 6.61
CA PHE A 212 -2.25 8.97 6.86
C PHE A 212 -2.42 8.64 8.34
N GLN A 213 -1.45 7.92 8.90
CA GLN A 213 -1.51 7.45 10.28
C GLN A 213 -1.40 8.59 11.31
N MET A 214 -0.75 9.71 10.98
CA MET A 214 -0.58 10.83 11.91
C MET A 214 -1.81 11.73 12.01
N THR A 215 -2.67 11.71 11.00
CA THR A 215 -3.84 12.60 10.91
C THR A 215 -5.14 11.88 11.23
N ASP A 216 -5.21 10.59 10.89
CA ASP A 216 -6.46 9.84 10.89
C ASP A 216 -6.46 8.62 11.82
N ASP A 217 -5.37 8.36 12.57
CA ASP A 217 -5.42 7.30 13.57
C ASP A 217 -6.40 7.64 14.71
N PRO A 218 -7.22 6.66 15.13
CA PRO A 218 -8.08 6.82 16.30
C PRO A 218 -7.26 7.20 17.55
N ARG A 219 -7.69 8.24 18.26
CA ARG A 219 -7.03 8.69 19.50
C ARG A 219 -6.93 7.55 20.51
N GLY A 220 -5.76 7.36 21.11
CA GLY A 220 -5.52 6.31 22.09
C GLY A 220 -5.29 4.92 21.49
N HIS A 221 -5.18 4.82 20.15
CA HIS A 221 -4.82 3.58 19.49
C HIS A 221 -3.50 3.73 18.73
N SER A 222 -2.67 2.68 18.79
CA SER A 222 -1.44 2.55 18.01
C SER A 222 -1.56 1.35 17.06
N GLY A 223 -0.52 1.06 16.26
CA GLY A 223 -0.43 -0.20 15.51
C GLY A 223 -1.32 -0.36 14.28
N PHE A 224 -1.96 0.70 13.78
CA PHE A 224 -2.80 0.64 12.58
C PHE A 224 -2.00 0.51 11.28
N CYS A 225 -0.67 0.44 11.34
CA CYS A 225 0.21 0.32 10.18
C CYS A 225 -0.13 -0.90 9.31
N VAL A 226 -0.48 -2.04 9.92
CA VAL A 226 -0.97 -3.24 9.23
C VAL A 226 -2.30 -2.95 8.52
N THR A 227 -3.26 -2.35 9.22
CA THR A 227 -4.59 -2.03 8.66
C THR A 227 -4.48 -1.07 7.48
N TRP A 228 -3.67 -0.01 7.59
CA TRP A 228 -3.42 0.93 6.52
C TRP A 228 -2.73 0.29 5.31
N SER A 229 -1.75 -0.59 5.55
CA SER A 229 -1.06 -1.34 4.49
C SER A 229 -2.03 -2.24 3.73
N ILE A 230 -2.90 -2.96 4.45
CA ILE A 230 -3.96 -3.78 3.87
C ILE A 230 -4.96 -2.92 3.09
N LEU A 231 -5.35 -1.77 3.62
CA LEU A 231 -6.30 -0.85 2.98
C LEU A 231 -5.75 -0.34 1.65
N TYR A 232 -4.50 0.12 1.65
CA TYR A 232 -3.83 0.57 0.44
C TYR A 232 -3.80 -0.52 -0.63
N ALA A 233 -3.34 -1.73 -0.26
CA ALA A 233 -3.25 -2.84 -1.19
C ALA A 233 -4.62 -3.21 -1.78
N HIS A 234 -5.67 -3.26 -0.95
CA HIS A 234 -7.02 -3.57 -1.40
C HIS A 234 -7.55 -2.53 -2.40
N TYR A 235 -7.38 -1.23 -2.11
CA TYR A 235 -7.69 -0.17 -3.07
C TYR A 235 -6.90 -0.33 -4.37
N ARG A 236 -5.60 -0.63 -4.28
CA ARG A 236 -4.73 -0.80 -5.45
C ARG A 236 -5.20 -1.93 -6.35
N PHE A 237 -5.65 -3.05 -5.78
CA PHE A 237 -6.11 -4.22 -6.52
C PHE A 237 -7.52 -4.07 -7.11
N LEU A 238 -8.41 -3.35 -6.42
CA LEU A 238 -9.73 -3.00 -6.95
C LEU A 238 -9.66 -1.98 -8.09
N ASN A 239 -8.55 -1.23 -8.18
CA ASN A 239 -8.39 -0.12 -9.11
C ASN A 239 -7.09 -0.25 -9.94
N PRO A 240 -6.89 -1.37 -10.67
CA PRO A 240 -5.60 -1.71 -11.31
C PRO A 240 -5.08 -0.62 -12.26
N ASP A 241 -6.00 0.06 -12.96
CA ASP A 241 -5.70 1.04 -14.00
C ASP A 241 -5.82 2.51 -13.54
N VAL A 242 -6.18 2.75 -12.27
CA VAL A 242 -6.26 4.12 -11.75
C VAL A 242 -4.85 4.67 -11.55
N ASN A 243 -4.62 5.91 -11.98
CA ASN A 243 -3.37 6.61 -11.74
C ASN A 243 -3.06 6.65 -10.23
N LEU A 244 -1.86 6.23 -9.86
CA LEU A 244 -1.45 6.08 -8.46
C LEU A 244 -1.64 7.38 -7.65
N SER A 245 -1.22 8.53 -8.17
CA SER A 245 -1.38 9.81 -7.48
C SER A 245 -2.85 10.24 -7.34
N LEU A 246 -3.72 9.84 -8.25
CA LEU A 246 -5.17 10.04 -8.11
C LEU A 246 -5.75 9.13 -7.02
N LEU A 247 -5.34 7.86 -6.99
CA LEU A 247 -5.79 6.88 -5.99
C LEU A 247 -5.38 7.31 -4.57
N ILE A 248 -4.11 7.66 -4.35
CA ILE A 248 -3.62 8.07 -3.04
C ILE A 248 -4.33 9.34 -2.54
N ARG A 249 -4.54 10.34 -3.40
CA ARG A 249 -5.30 11.54 -3.04
C ARG A 249 -6.75 11.23 -2.69
N TYR A 250 -7.36 10.26 -3.38
CA TYR A 250 -8.71 9.81 -3.06
C TYR A 250 -8.76 9.16 -1.67
N ILE A 251 -7.87 8.20 -1.40
CA ILE A 251 -7.78 7.51 -0.10
C ILE A 251 -7.59 8.55 1.01
N HIS A 252 -6.64 9.48 0.86
CA HIS A 252 -6.34 10.51 1.86
C HIS A 252 -7.53 11.45 2.11
N LYS A 253 -8.32 11.76 1.08
CA LYS A 253 -9.49 12.63 1.27
C LYS A 253 -10.66 11.90 1.94
N LYS A 254 -10.78 10.59 1.69
CA LYS A 254 -11.97 9.81 2.04
C LYS A 254 -11.83 9.11 3.39
N ILE A 255 -10.69 8.50 3.64
CA ILE A 255 -10.48 7.66 4.81
C ILE A 255 -10.12 8.56 5.98
N ASN A 256 -10.90 8.46 7.05
CA ASN A 256 -10.68 9.10 8.33
C ASN A 256 -10.72 8.03 9.44
N ALA A 257 -10.59 8.44 10.70
CA ALA A 257 -10.63 7.54 11.88
C ALA A 257 -11.85 6.61 11.89
N HIS A 258 -13.03 7.10 11.48
CA HIS A 258 -14.24 6.28 11.43
C HIS A 258 -14.15 5.18 10.36
N TYR A 259 -13.69 5.52 9.15
CA TYR A 259 -13.54 4.55 8.07
C TYR A 259 -12.45 3.52 8.35
N ILE A 260 -11.31 3.93 8.92
CA ILE A 260 -10.22 2.99 9.23
C ILE A 260 -10.64 1.98 10.32
N LEU A 261 -11.40 2.41 11.34
CA LEU A 261 -11.94 1.50 12.36
C LEU A 261 -12.94 0.48 11.78
N ARG A 262 -13.81 0.92 10.87
CA ARG A 262 -14.75 0.03 10.18
C ARG A 262 -14.04 -0.93 9.23
N TYR A 263 -12.93 -0.48 8.64
CA TYR A 263 -12.10 -1.32 7.80
C TYR A 263 -11.30 -2.34 8.63
N ALA A 264 -10.73 -1.94 9.76
CA ALA A 264 -10.10 -2.84 10.71
C ALA A 264 -11.07 -3.94 11.17
N LYS A 265 -12.34 -3.60 11.42
CA LYS A 265 -13.36 -4.61 11.78
C LYS A 265 -13.66 -5.58 10.65
N TYR A 266 -13.63 -5.08 9.41
CA TYR A 266 -13.79 -5.93 8.23
C TYR A 266 -12.63 -6.92 8.10
N ILE A 267 -11.38 -6.48 8.30
CA ILE A 267 -10.20 -7.35 8.31
C ILE A 267 -10.32 -8.39 9.44
N GLU A 268 -10.60 -7.95 10.67
CA GLU A 268 -10.77 -8.81 11.84
C GLU A 268 -11.79 -9.93 11.57
N THR A 269 -12.96 -9.57 11.02
CA THR A 269 -14.02 -10.55 10.71
C THR A 269 -13.55 -11.56 9.67
N LEU A 270 -12.84 -11.12 8.62
CA LEU A 270 -12.32 -12.03 7.61
C LEU A 270 -11.26 -12.98 8.17
N VAL A 271 -10.32 -12.47 8.96
CA VAL A 271 -9.22 -13.27 9.52
C VAL A 271 -9.77 -14.30 10.51
N LYS A 272 -10.65 -13.90 11.44
CA LYS A 272 -11.28 -14.82 12.39
C LYS A 272 -12.06 -15.93 11.69
N ASN A 273 -12.84 -15.60 10.66
CA ASN A 273 -13.58 -16.60 9.89
C ASN A 273 -12.66 -17.60 9.18
N GLU A 274 -11.52 -17.15 8.65
CA GLU A 274 -10.56 -18.06 8.01
C GLU A 274 -9.83 -18.95 9.02
N ASN A 275 -9.51 -18.42 10.20
CA ASN A 275 -8.92 -19.19 11.30
C ASN A 275 -9.88 -20.29 11.79
N GLN A 276 -11.16 -19.97 11.98
CA GLN A 276 -12.19 -20.96 12.34
C GLN A 276 -12.27 -22.08 11.29
N ARG A 277 -12.29 -21.73 10.00
CA ARG A 277 -12.32 -22.72 8.91
C ARG A 277 -11.10 -23.65 8.90
N LYS A 278 -9.93 -23.16 9.30
CA LYS A 278 -8.72 -23.99 9.43
C LYS A 278 -8.85 -24.96 10.60
N PHE A 279 -9.34 -24.48 11.75
CA PHE A 279 -9.59 -25.28 12.95
C PHE A 279 -10.59 -26.41 12.68
N ASP A 280 -11.75 -26.09 12.08
CA ASP A 280 -12.79 -27.07 11.74
C ASP A 280 -12.30 -28.16 10.77
N LYS A 281 -11.36 -27.83 9.87
CA LYS A 281 -10.73 -28.79 8.95
C LYS A 281 -9.72 -29.71 9.65
N HIS A 282 -9.14 -29.26 10.77
CA HIS A 282 -8.18 -30.06 11.53
C HIS A 282 -8.92 -31.09 12.38
N LEU A 283 -10.04 -30.74 13.00
CA LEU A 283 -10.87 -31.65 13.80
C LEU A 283 -11.54 -32.77 13.00
N LYS A 284 -11.64 -32.63 11.67
CA LYS A 284 -12.24 -33.63 10.77
C LYS A 284 -11.23 -34.65 10.21
N LYS A 285 -9.97 -34.60 10.62
CA LYS A 285 -8.92 -35.53 10.21
C LYS A 285 -8.55 -36.46 11.34
#